data_AF-A0A510J3X5-F1
#
_entry.id   AF-A0A510J3X5-F1
#
_cell.length_a   1.000
_cell.length_b   1.000
_cell.length_c   1.000
_cell.angle_alpha   90.00
_cell.angle_beta   90.00
_cell.angle_gamma   90.00
#
_symmetry.space_group_name_H-M   'P 1'
#
loop_
_entity.id
_entity.type
_entity.pdbx_description
1 polymer ?
#
loop_
_entity_poly.entity_id
_entity_poly.type
_entity_poly.pdbx_seq_one_letter_code
_entity_poly.pdbx_strand_id
1 'polypeptide(L)'
;MFDVKEDKEHRIQLCLKKPINTHRIAQHWDTIQRIAVSLKQRKTTQATLVRKLSEYKRNHPLLEALTEYNRLVKANYLLCYIDDASLRNYVQRALNRGEAYHQLRRAVSSVNGDQFRGSSDEEIQLWNECARLVTNAIVYFNSRILSQLLTSFEYQGDTKRIDIVKQASPVAWHNINLKGTYHFELSEKLPDLEELMRSIEGYLPVSEK
;
A
#
# COMPACT_ATOMS: atom_id res chain seq x y z
N MET A 1 -21.62 10.83 -1.05
CA MET A 1 -21.61 11.13 -2.51
C MET A 1 -22.96 10.80 -3.11
N PHE A 2 -23.48 9.62 -2.81
CA PHE A 2 -24.86 9.23 -3.08
C PHE A 2 -25.74 9.43 -1.84
N ASP A 3 -27.02 9.62 -2.07
CA ASP A 3 -28.12 9.39 -1.12
C ASP A 3 -28.68 8.00 -1.37
N VAL A 4 -29.01 7.31 -0.28
CA VAL A 4 -29.64 6.00 -0.30
C VAL A 4 -31.11 6.21 0.06
N LYS A 5 -32.01 5.80 -0.81
CA LYS A 5 -33.45 5.80 -0.56
C LYS A 5 -33.98 4.39 -0.70
N GLU A 6 -34.94 4.05 0.15
CA GLU A 6 -35.66 2.78 0.06
C GLU A 6 -37.06 3.06 -0.44
N ASP A 7 -37.46 2.38 -1.52
CA ASP A 7 -38.81 2.48 -2.06
C ASP A 7 -39.80 1.63 -1.24
N LYS A 8 -41.11 1.83 -1.44
CA LYS A 8 -42.20 1.09 -0.77
C LYS A 8 -42.11 -0.44 -0.95
N GLU A 9 -41.38 -0.91 -1.94
CA GLU A 9 -41.07 -2.32 -2.20
C GLU A 9 -39.74 -2.81 -1.58
N HIS A 10 -39.14 -2.06 -0.65
CA HIS A 10 -37.82 -2.35 -0.04
C HIS A 10 -36.66 -2.40 -1.06
N ARG A 11 -36.82 -1.75 -2.22
CA ARG A 11 -35.75 -1.62 -3.21
C ARG A 11 -34.87 -0.43 -2.86
N ILE A 12 -33.56 -0.67 -2.79
CA ILE A 12 -32.57 0.37 -2.54
C ILE A 12 -32.30 1.14 -3.84
N GLN A 13 -32.54 2.44 -3.84
CA GLN A 13 -32.19 3.38 -4.90
C GLN A 13 -31.02 4.27 -4.47
N LEU A 14 -30.01 4.35 -5.33
CA LEU A 14 -28.84 5.21 -5.15
C LEU A 14 -28.94 6.42 -6.08
N CYS A 15 -29.00 7.62 -5.50
CA CYS A 15 -29.07 8.87 -6.26
C CYS A 15 -27.87 9.76 -5.90
N LEU A 16 -27.29 10.48 -6.86
CA LEU A 16 -26.24 11.44 -6.56
C LEU A 16 -26.80 12.63 -5.75
N LYS A 17 -26.16 12.97 -4.62
CA LYS A 17 -26.55 14.13 -3.78
C LYS A 17 -26.61 15.44 -4.55
N LYS A 18 -25.68 15.60 -5.49
CA LYS A 18 -25.59 16.71 -6.43
C LYS A 18 -25.36 16.11 -7.81
N PRO A 19 -26.14 16.47 -8.84
CA PRO A 19 -25.88 16.03 -10.21
C PRO A 19 -24.45 16.37 -10.65
N ILE A 20 -23.88 15.53 -11.51
CA ILE A 20 -22.60 15.82 -12.16
C ILE A 20 -22.88 16.78 -13.31
N ASN A 21 -22.14 17.90 -13.37
CA ASN A 21 -22.28 18.84 -14.48
C ASN A 21 -21.38 18.40 -15.64
N THR A 22 -21.94 17.59 -16.54
CA THR A 22 -21.24 17.06 -17.73
C THR A 22 -20.89 18.16 -18.74
N HIS A 23 -21.65 19.26 -18.78
CA HIS A 23 -21.38 20.38 -19.67
C HIS A 23 -20.03 21.05 -19.35
N ARG A 24 -19.73 21.29 -18.06
CA ARG A 24 -18.43 21.83 -17.64
C ARG A 24 -17.27 20.93 -18.02
N ILE A 25 -17.47 19.61 -17.95
CA ILE A 25 -16.46 18.62 -18.38
C ILE A 25 -16.25 18.73 -19.88
N ALA A 26 -17.33 18.73 -20.67
CA ALA A 26 -17.27 18.80 -22.13
C ALA A 26 -16.57 20.07 -22.64
N GLN A 27 -16.85 21.23 -22.03
CA GLN A 27 -16.23 22.51 -22.40
C GLN A 27 -14.70 22.52 -22.27
N HIS A 28 -14.14 21.78 -21.32
CA HIS A 28 -12.70 21.72 -21.07
C HIS A 28 -12.08 20.35 -21.38
N TRP A 29 -12.81 19.47 -22.06
CA TRP A 29 -12.43 18.08 -22.24
C TRP A 29 -11.08 17.92 -22.93
N ASP A 30 -10.84 18.66 -24.00
CA ASP A 30 -9.56 18.66 -24.72
C ASP A 30 -8.38 19.03 -23.81
N THR A 31 -8.56 20.02 -22.92
CA THR A 31 -7.53 20.40 -21.95
C THR A 31 -7.28 19.30 -20.91
N ILE A 32 -8.35 18.66 -20.41
CA ILE A 32 -8.26 17.53 -19.48
C ILE A 32 -7.49 16.38 -20.13
N GLN A 33 -7.79 16.05 -21.39
CA GLN A 33 -7.09 15.02 -22.16
C GLN A 33 -5.61 15.36 -22.35
N ARG A 34 -5.27 16.61 -22.71
CA ARG A 34 -3.87 17.06 -22.84
C ARG A 34 -3.09 16.93 -21.52
N ILE A 35 -3.73 17.24 -20.39
CA ILE A 35 -3.13 17.05 -19.06
C ILE A 35 -2.85 15.57 -18.83
N ALA A 36 -3.84 14.69 -19.05
CA ALA A 36 -3.70 13.25 -18.86
C ALA A 36 -2.61 12.65 -19.76
N VAL A 37 -2.55 13.04 -21.04
CA VAL A 37 -1.53 12.60 -21.99
C VAL A 37 -0.15 13.10 -21.58
N SER A 38 -0.02 14.36 -21.15
CA SER A 38 1.26 14.92 -20.71
C SER A 38 1.83 14.20 -19.48
N LEU A 39 0.97 13.82 -18.53
CA LEU A 39 1.34 13.00 -17.37
C LEU A 39 1.74 11.58 -17.81
N LYS A 40 0.96 10.95 -18.70
CA LYS A 40 1.27 9.62 -19.24
C LYS A 40 2.60 9.59 -19.99
N GLN A 41 2.90 10.64 -20.76
CA GLN A 41 4.15 10.81 -21.50
C GLN A 41 5.32 11.30 -20.63
N ARG A 42 5.10 11.51 -19.32
CA ARG A 42 6.11 12.04 -18.37
C ARG A 42 6.73 13.38 -18.81
N LYS A 43 6.02 14.16 -19.64
CA LYS A 43 6.43 15.52 -20.06
C LYS A 43 6.29 16.56 -18.95
N THR A 44 5.49 16.25 -17.93
CA THR A 44 5.32 17.04 -16.72
C THR A 44 5.13 16.11 -15.52
N THR A 45 5.45 16.59 -14.32
CA THR A 45 5.23 15.84 -13.09
C THR A 45 3.88 16.20 -12.45
N GLN A 46 3.35 15.30 -11.63
CA GLN A 46 2.14 15.60 -10.84
C GLN A 46 2.35 16.82 -9.94
N ALA A 47 3.51 16.96 -9.32
CA ALA A 47 3.84 18.09 -8.45
C ALA A 47 3.81 19.43 -9.20
N THR A 48 4.41 19.49 -10.38
CA THR A 48 4.38 20.69 -11.24
C THR A 48 2.95 21.06 -11.64
N LEU A 49 2.14 20.05 -12.02
CA LEU A 49 0.74 20.26 -12.40
C LEU A 49 -0.10 20.77 -11.22
N VAL A 50 0.02 20.13 -10.05
CA VAL A 50 -0.69 20.55 -8.82
C VAL A 50 -0.30 21.96 -8.42
N ARG A 51 0.98 22.31 -8.49
CA ARG A 51 1.45 23.68 -8.22
C ARG A 51 0.77 24.69 -9.15
N LYS A 52 0.82 24.44 -10.45
CA LYS A 52 0.18 25.31 -11.47
C LYS A 52 -1.33 25.42 -11.30
N LEU A 53 -2.01 24.31 -11.01
CA LEU A 53 -3.45 24.30 -10.76
C LEU A 53 -3.83 25.04 -9.48
N SER A 54 -2.95 25.01 -8.46
CA SER A 54 -3.16 25.70 -7.18
C SER A 54 -3.00 27.22 -7.28
N GLU A 55 -2.31 27.72 -8.31
CA GLU A 55 -2.18 29.16 -8.58
C GLU A 55 -3.48 29.77 -9.14
N TYR A 56 -4.37 28.94 -9.70
CA TYR A 56 -5.66 29.41 -10.20
C TYR A 56 -6.63 29.75 -9.06
N LYS A 57 -7.49 30.74 -9.30
CA LYS A 57 -8.61 31.03 -8.39
C LYS A 57 -9.52 29.79 -8.28
N ARG A 58 -10.13 29.56 -7.11
CA ARG A 58 -10.98 28.38 -6.85
C ARG A 58 -12.15 28.21 -7.84
N ASN A 59 -12.64 29.29 -8.43
CA ASN A 59 -13.72 29.30 -9.42
C ASN A 59 -13.22 29.21 -10.88
N HIS A 60 -11.94 28.87 -11.10
CA HIS A 60 -11.40 28.76 -12.43
C HIS A 60 -12.11 27.63 -13.22
N PRO A 61 -12.63 27.90 -14.43
CA PRO A 61 -13.44 26.94 -15.18
C PRO A 61 -12.80 25.56 -15.39
N LEU A 62 -11.48 25.52 -15.65
CA LEU A 62 -10.73 24.26 -15.75
C LEU A 62 -10.69 23.47 -14.43
N LEU A 63 -10.56 24.14 -13.28
CA LEU A 63 -10.56 23.47 -11.97
C LEU A 63 -11.94 22.91 -11.66
N GLU A 64 -13.00 23.65 -11.99
CA GLU A 64 -14.36 23.17 -11.85
C GLU A 64 -14.62 21.96 -12.75
N ALA A 65 -14.16 21.99 -14.00
CA ALA A 65 -14.28 20.88 -14.94
C ALA A 65 -13.51 19.63 -14.46
N LEU A 66 -12.28 19.78 -13.99
CA LEU A 66 -11.50 18.70 -13.39
C LEU A 66 -12.17 18.13 -12.14
N THR A 67 -12.79 18.99 -11.33
CA THR A 67 -13.53 18.57 -10.13
C THR A 67 -14.76 17.76 -10.50
N GLU A 68 -15.58 18.22 -11.45
CA GLU A 68 -16.75 17.48 -11.94
C GLU A 68 -16.35 16.17 -12.62
N TYR A 69 -15.25 16.15 -13.38
CA TYR A 69 -14.71 14.93 -13.97
C TYR A 69 -14.25 13.92 -12.90
N ASN A 70 -13.52 14.38 -11.88
CA ASN A 70 -13.13 13.54 -10.75
C ASN A 70 -14.36 12.98 -10.00
N ARG A 71 -15.41 13.80 -9.83
CA ARG A 71 -16.68 13.34 -9.26
C ARG A 71 -17.29 12.23 -10.14
N LEU A 72 -17.31 12.37 -11.46
CA LEU A 72 -17.81 11.34 -12.36
C LEU A 72 -17.06 10.01 -12.22
N VAL A 73 -15.72 10.06 -12.26
CA VAL A 73 -14.88 8.86 -12.12
C VAL A 73 -15.08 8.22 -10.75
N LYS A 74 -15.14 9.01 -9.68
CA LYS A 74 -15.36 8.53 -8.32
C LYS A 74 -16.75 7.90 -8.14
N ALA A 75 -17.79 8.46 -8.77
CA ALA A 75 -19.14 7.89 -8.74
C ALA A 75 -19.11 6.49 -9.35
N ASN A 76 -18.56 6.39 -10.56
CA ASN A 76 -18.48 5.12 -11.29
C ASN A 76 -17.68 4.08 -10.50
N TYR A 77 -16.51 4.47 -9.97
CA TYR A 77 -15.69 3.59 -9.14
C TYR A 77 -16.43 3.08 -7.90
N LEU A 78 -17.15 3.96 -7.18
CA LEU A 78 -17.89 3.55 -5.99
C LEU A 78 -19.03 2.57 -6.32
N LEU A 79 -19.74 2.77 -7.42
CA LEU A 79 -20.79 1.85 -7.87
C LEU A 79 -20.18 0.49 -8.23
N CYS A 80 -19.08 0.46 -9.01
CA CYS A 80 -18.35 -0.77 -9.30
C CYS A 80 -17.84 -1.44 -8.02
N TYR A 81 -17.32 -0.67 -7.06
CA TYR A 81 -16.82 -1.20 -5.81
C TYR A 81 -17.92 -1.86 -4.96
N ILE A 82 -19.13 -1.29 -4.94
CA ILE A 82 -20.27 -1.87 -4.20
C ILE A 82 -20.79 -3.15 -4.88
N ASP A 83 -20.73 -3.23 -6.20
CA ASP A 83 -21.24 -4.36 -6.96
C ASP A 83 -20.23 -5.52 -7.06
N ASP A 84 -18.96 -5.23 -7.33
CA ASP A 84 -17.93 -6.23 -7.61
C ASP A 84 -17.16 -6.68 -6.34
N ALA A 85 -17.45 -7.90 -5.90
CA ALA A 85 -16.76 -8.53 -4.77
C ALA A 85 -15.26 -8.78 -5.03
N SER A 86 -14.86 -9.07 -6.27
CA SER A 86 -13.46 -9.28 -6.64
C SER A 86 -12.67 -7.98 -6.51
N LEU A 87 -13.23 -6.86 -6.98
CA LEU A 87 -12.66 -5.53 -6.80
C LEU A 87 -12.52 -5.19 -5.31
N ARG A 88 -13.56 -5.42 -4.50
CA ARG A 88 -13.48 -5.20 -3.04
C ARG A 88 -12.38 -6.01 -2.39
N ASN A 89 -12.32 -7.31 -2.68
CA ASN A 89 -11.29 -8.19 -2.11
C ASN A 89 -9.88 -7.79 -2.54
N TYR A 90 -9.70 -7.32 -3.77
CA TYR A 90 -8.43 -6.79 -4.24
C TYR A 90 -8.03 -5.53 -3.47
N VAL A 91 -8.93 -4.56 -3.36
CA VAL A 91 -8.69 -3.30 -2.63
C VAL A 91 -8.42 -3.57 -1.15
N GLN A 92 -9.22 -4.42 -0.51
CA GLN A 92 -9.02 -4.77 0.90
C GLN A 92 -7.67 -5.44 1.13
N ARG A 93 -7.25 -6.37 0.25
CA ARG A 93 -5.90 -6.96 0.32
C ARG A 93 -4.80 -5.92 0.18
N ALA A 94 -4.96 -4.96 -0.73
CA ALA A 94 -3.99 -3.87 -0.88
C ALA A 94 -3.93 -2.97 0.37
N LEU A 95 -5.08 -2.60 0.93
CA LEU A 95 -5.17 -1.82 2.17
C LEU A 95 -4.57 -2.56 3.36
N ASN A 96 -4.93 -3.84 3.55
CA ASN A 96 -4.41 -4.68 4.62
C ASN A 96 -2.88 -4.77 4.60
N ARG A 97 -2.24 -4.78 3.40
CA ARG A 97 -0.77 -4.74 3.30
C ARG A 97 -0.18 -3.45 3.84
N GLY A 98 -0.76 -2.30 3.46
CA GLY A 98 -0.32 -1.00 3.97
C GLY A 98 -0.56 -0.86 5.47
N GLU A 99 -1.72 -1.31 5.96
CA GLU A 99 -2.04 -1.29 7.38
C GLU A 99 -1.12 -2.20 8.19
N ALA A 100 -0.85 -3.42 7.71
CA ALA A 100 0.10 -4.34 8.35
C ALA A 100 1.49 -3.72 8.43
N TYR A 101 1.94 -3.03 7.38
CA TYR A 101 3.22 -2.31 7.40
C TYR A 101 3.23 -1.21 8.45
N HIS A 102 2.15 -0.43 8.55
CA HIS A 102 2.03 0.61 9.57
C HIS A 102 1.92 0.04 10.98
N GLN A 103 1.30 -1.12 11.16
CA GLN A 103 1.26 -1.83 12.44
C GLN A 103 2.66 -2.34 12.84
N LEU A 104 3.41 -2.96 11.91
CA LEU A 104 4.80 -3.36 12.13
C LEU A 104 5.66 -2.15 12.50
N ARG A 105 5.60 -1.08 11.72
CA ARG A 105 6.37 0.14 11.99
C ARG A 105 6.06 0.71 13.38
N ARG A 106 4.78 0.74 13.76
CA ARG A 106 4.37 1.14 15.12
C ARG A 106 4.94 0.22 16.19
N ALA A 107 4.95 -1.10 15.96
CA ALA A 107 5.54 -2.05 16.89
C ALA A 107 7.05 -1.86 17.06
N VAL A 108 7.79 -1.59 15.97
CA VAL A 108 9.23 -1.23 16.01
C VAL A 108 9.45 0.07 16.77
N SER A 109 8.60 1.06 16.52
CA SER A 109 8.63 2.37 17.17
C SER A 109 8.32 2.30 18.68
N SER A 110 7.46 1.39 19.14
CA SER A 110 7.02 1.33 20.54
C SER A 110 7.88 0.47 21.47
N VAL A 111 8.95 -0.15 20.96
CA VAL A 111 9.81 -1.09 21.73
C VAL A 111 10.38 -0.47 23.01
N ASN A 112 10.66 0.83 23.03
CA ASN A 112 11.25 1.54 24.18
C ASN A 112 10.25 2.34 25.02
N GLY A 113 8.96 1.97 24.95
CA GLY A 113 7.86 2.71 25.55
C GLY A 113 7.55 3.97 24.75
N ASP A 114 6.28 4.35 24.66
CA ASP A 114 5.77 5.54 23.95
C ASP A 114 6.33 6.90 24.45
N GLN A 115 7.45 6.90 25.18
CA GLN A 115 8.19 8.10 25.55
C GLN A 115 8.83 8.68 24.29
N PHE A 116 8.17 9.69 23.74
CA PHE A 116 8.70 10.65 22.77
C PHE A 116 10.23 10.82 22.89
N ARG A 117 10.98 10.48 21.82
CA ARG A 117 12.43 10.71 21.74
C ARG A 117 12.74 11.65 20.59
N GLY A 118 12.80 12.93 20.93
CA GLY A 118 13.23 14.02 20.08
C GLY A 118 12.61 15.32 20.59
N SER A 119 13.44 16.27 21.04
CA SER A 119 12.97 17.63 21.37
C SER A 119 12.86 18.51 20.12
N SER A 120 13.55 18.11 19.04
CA SER A 120 13.58 18.82 17.75
C SER A 120 12.93 18.02 16.61
N ASP A 121 12.50 18.74 15.58
CA ASP A 121 11.96 18.15 14.34
C ASP A 121 12.97 17.21 13.66
N GLU A 122 14.26 17.52 13.74
CA GLU A 122 15.35 16.73 13.15
C GLU A 122 15.51 15.37 13.84
N GLU A 123 15.46 15.35 15.18
CA GLU A 123 15.54 14.11 15.96
C GLU A 123 14.34 13.20 15.68
N ILE A 124 13.13 13.80 15.60
CA ILE A 124 11.90 13.09 15.23
C ILE A 124 12.03 12.51 13.81
N GLN A 125 12.57 13.27 12.87
CA GLN A 125 12.78 12.80 11.49
C GLN A 125 13.78 11.64 11.45
N LEU A 126 14.95 11.79 12.08
CA LEU A 126 15.97 10.75 12.14
C LEU A 126 15.41 9.45 12.72
N TRP A 127 14.66 9.55 13.81
CA TRP A 127 14.04 8.38 14.44
C TRP A 127 13.00 7.71 13.54
N ASN A 128 12.17 8.50 12.85
CA ASN A 128 11.21 8.00 11.88
C ASN A 128 11.89 7.24 10.72
N GLU A 129 13.06 7.71 10.30
CA GLU A 129 13.89 7.09 9.26
C GLU A 129 14.53 5.78 9.75
N CYS A 130 15.07 5.77 10.96
CA CYS A 130 15.59 4.54 11.59
C CYS A 130 14.50 3.47 11.74
N ALA A 131 13.31 3.84 12.23
CA ALA A 131 12.18 2.92 12.35
C ALA A 131 11.75 2.37 10.98
N ARG A 132 11.77 3.22 9.93
CA ARG A 132 11.50 2.80 8.55
C ARG A 132 12.54 1.82 8.05
N LEU A 133 13.82 2.07 8.31
CA LEU A 133 14.92 1.18 7.92
C LEU A 133 14.77 -0.20 8.55
N VAL A 134 14.55 -0.28 9.87
CA VAL A 134 14.37 -1.55 10.59
C VAL A 134 13.12 -2.29 10.08
N THR A 135 12.01 -1.59 9.88
CA THR A 135 10.78 -2.17 9.31
C THR A 135 11.05 -2.79 7.94
N ASN A 136 11.76 -2.10 7.06
CA ASN A 136 12.10 -2.61 5.74
C ASN A 136 13.08 -3.80 5.80
N ALA A 137 14.03 -3.78 6.74
CA ALA A 137 14.95 -4.91 6.95
C ALA A 137 14.20 -6.18 7.37
N ILE A 138 13.21 -6.06 8.27
CA ILE A 138 12.32 -7.17 8.66
C ILE A 138 11.55 -7.70 7.46
N VAL A 139 10.91 -6.81 6.69
CA VAL A 139 10.15 -7.21 5.50
C VAL A 139 11.05 -7.89 4.48
N TYR A 140 12.27 -7.39 4.28
CA TYR A 140 13.26 -8.01 3.40
C TYR A 140 13.65 -9.41 3.87
N PHE A 141 13.99 -9.56 5.15
CA PHE A 141 14.34 -10.85 5.74
C PHE A 141 13.23 -11.89 5.56
N ASN A 142 11.99 -11.54 5.91
CA ASN A 142 10.82 -12.39 5.71
C ASN A 142 10.60 -12.72 4.24
N SER A 143 10.71 -11.73 3.34
CA SER A 143 10.56 -11.94 1.90
C SER A 143 11.59 -12.92 1.36
N ARG A 144 12.84 -12.83 1.83
CA ARG A 144 13.93 -13.73 1.42
C ARG A 144 13.66 -15.16 1.87
N ILE A 145 13.27 -15.37 3.13
CA ILE A 145 12.89 -16.68 3.66
C ILE A 145 11.72 -17.27 2.85
N LEU A 146 10.64 -16.50 2.67
CA LEU A 146 9.47 -16.97 1.93
C LEU A 146 9.79 -17.29 0.47
N SER A 147 10.69 -16.54 -0.16
CA SER A 147 11.16 -16.81 -1.52
C SER A 147 11.94 -18.12 -1.59
N GLN A 148 12.87 -18.36 -0.66
CA GLN A 148 13.64 -19.61 -0.62
C GLN A 148 12.77 -20.83 -0.27
N LEU A 149 11.79 -20.67 0.63
CA LEU A 149 10.79 -21.72 0.91
C LEU A 149 9.96 -22.05 -0.33
N LEU A 150 9.52 -21.03 -1.06
CA LEU A 150 8.78 -21.22 -2.30
C LEU A 150 9.61 -22.00 -3.32
N THR A 151 10.86 -21.59 -3.57
CA THR A 151 11.78 -22.30 -4.48
C THR A 151 12.00 -23.76 -4.04
N SER A 152 12.21 -23.99 -2.75
CA SER A 152 12.39 -25.34 -2.18
C SER A 152 11.17 -26.23 -2.42
N PHE A 153 9.96 -25.73 -2.13
CA PHE A 153 8.74 -26.52 -2.27
C PHE A 153 8.31 -26.69 -3.73
N GLU A 154 8.62 -25.73 -4.60
CA GLU A 154 8.47 -25.88 -6.06
C GLU A 154 9.39 -26.96 -6.61
N TYR A 155 10.66 -27.00 -6.17
CA TYR A 155 11.60 -28.06 -6.55
C TYR A 155 11.13 -29.45 -6.09
N GLN A 156 10.53 -29.54 -4.90
CA GLN A 156 9.97 -30.78 -4.35
C GLN A 156 8.62 -31.19 -4.95
N GLY A 157 7.93 -30.28 -5.65
CA GLY A 157 6.57 -30.50 -6.15
C GLY A 157 5.48 -30.52 -5.06
N ASP A 158 5.75 -29.94 -3.88
CA ASP A 158 4.80 -29.93 -2.75
C ASP A 158 3.80 -28.76 -2.88
N THR A 159 2.72 -28.99 -3.64
CA THR A 159 1.70 -27.98 -3.91
C THR A 159 1.00 -27.47 -2.65
N LYS A 160 0.86 -28.29 -1.60
CA LYS A 160 0.22 -27.88 -0.35
C LYS A 160 1.06 -26.84 0.37
N ARG A 161 2.38 -27.08 0.51
CA ARG A 161 3.28 -26.13 1.17
C ARG A 161 3.47 -24.85 0.34
N ILE A 162 3.49 -24.96 -0.98
CA ILE A 162 3.49 -23.79 -1.88
C ILE A 162 2.28 -22.88 -1.59
N ASP A 163 1.08 -23.44 -1.48
CA ASP A 163 -0.13 -22.66 -1.22
C ASP A 163 -0.12 -21.99 0.16
N ILE A 164 0.47 -22.63 1.17
CA ILE A 164 0.68 -22.04 2.50
C ILE A 164 1.65 -20.85 2.41
N VAL A 165 2.80 -21.01 1.73
CA VAL A 165 3.80 -19.94 1.59
C VAL A 165 3.21 -18.74 0.83
N LYS A 166 2.38 -18.97 -0.19
CA LYS A 166 1.68 -17.90 -0.93
C LYS A 166 0.70 -17.09 -0.09
N GLN A 167 0.18 -17.66 1.01
CA GLN A 167 -0.71 -16.98 1.93
C GLN A 167 0.04 -16.21 3.03
N ALA A 168 1.32 -16.53 3.25
CA ALA A 168 2.13 -15.86 4.26
C ALA A 168 2.46 -14.41 3.83
N SER A 169 2.26 -13.48 4.76
CA SER A 169 2.61 -12.08 4.52
C SER A 169 4.08 -11.84 4.87
N PRO A 170 4.90 -11.27 3.96
CA PRO A 170 6.26 -10.86 4.29
C PRO A 170 6.33 -9.76 5.35
N VAL A 171 5.20 -9.09 5.61
CA VAL A 171 5.11 -8.06 6.63
C VAL A 171 4.90 -8.65 8.02
N ALA A 172 4.48 -9.92 8.15
CA ALA A 172 4.18 -10.53 9.46
C ALA A 172 5.39 -10.52 10.40
N TRP A 173 5.17 -10.17 11.68
CA TRP A 173 6.25 -10.00 12.66
C TRP A 173 5.97 -10.63 14.03
N HIS A 174 4.88 -11.38 14.16
CA HIS A 174 4.55 -12.06 15.43
C HIS A 174 5.64 -13.07 15.85
N ASN A 175 6.43 -13.56 14.89
CA ASN A 175 7.57 -14.45 15.08
C ASN A 175 8.89 -13.72 15.42
N ILE A 176 8.92 -12.38 15.38
CA ILE A 176 10.14 -11.60 15.62
C ILE A 176 10.05 -10.97 17.00
N ASN A 177 10.99 -11.34 17.88
CA ASN A 177 11.13 -10.63 19.14
C ASN A 177 11.78 -9.28 18.88
N LEU A 178 11.02 -8.20 19.14
CA LEU A 178 11.50 -6.82 19.04
C LEU A 178 11.97 -6.25 20.38
N LYS A 179 11.68 -6.92 21.49
CA LYS A 179 11.95 -6.42 22.85
C LYS A 179 13.16 -7.13 23.46
N GLY A 180 13.90 -6.38 24.26
CA GLY A 180 15.03 -6.89 25.04
C GLY A 180 16.30 -6.11 24.76
N THR A 181 17.39 -6.58 25.36
CA THR A 181 18.72 -6.03 25.16
C THR A 181 19.47 -6.92 24.18
N TYR A 182 19.93 -6.35 23.08
CA TYR A 182 20.72 -7.05 22.07
C TYR A 182 22.17 -6.60 22.18
N HIS A 183 23.07 -7.56 22.34
CA HIS A 183 24.50 -7.33 22.24
C HIS A 183 24.92 -7.68 20.81
N PHE A 184 25.32 -6.68 20.05
CA PHE A 184 25.81 -6.87 18.68
C PHE A 184 27.33 -7.05 18.73
N GLU A 185 27.80 -8.25 18.44
CA GLU A 185 29.19 -8.46 18.09
C GLU A 185 29.38 -8.08 16.62
N LEU A 186 30.30 -7.17 16.33
CA LEU A 186 30.73 -6.88 14.97
C LEU A 186 31.60 -8.04 14.47
N SER A 187 30.96 -9.17 14.16
CA SER A 187 31.55 -10.24 13.37
C SER A 187 31.51 -9.85 11.89
N GLU A 188 32.62 -9.99 11.18
CA GLU A 188 32.65 -9.82 9.72
C GLU A 188 31.82 -10.90 9.00
N LYS A 189 31.51 -12.02 9.67
CA LYS A 189 30.75 -13.12 9.10
C LYS A 189 29.26 -12.92 9.35
N LEU A 190 28.53 -12.61 8.28
CA LEU A 190 27.06 -12.56 8.30
C LEU A 190 26.49 -13.95 8.62
N PRO A 191 25.36 -14.03 9.36
CA PRO A 191 24.69 -15.30 9.61
C PRO A 191 24.26 -15.95 8.30
N ASP A 192 24.53 -17.25 8.17
CA ASP A 192 24.13 -18.02 6.99
C ASP A 192 22.62 -18.27 7.04
N LEU A 193 21.90 -17.66 6.10
CA LEU A 193 20.46 -17.78 6.01
C LEU A 193 20.02 -19.22 5.75
N GLU A 194 20.81 -19.99 4.99
CA GLU A 194 20.50 -21.37 4.67
C GLU A 194 20.59 -22.26 5.91
N GLU A 195 21.56 -21.99 6.79
CA GLU A 195 21.69 -22.67 8.09
C GLU A 195 20.48 -22.37 8.99
N LEU A 196 20.04 -21.11 9.06
CA LEU A 196 18.85 -20.73 9.84
C LEU A 196 17.59 -21.46 9.34
N MET A 197 17.46 -21.60 8.02
CA MET A 197 16.29 -22.22 7.39
C MET A 197 16.24 -23.75 7.54
N ARG A 198 17.35 -24.44 7.81
CA ARG A 198 17.36 -25.90 8.04
C ARG A 198 16.48 -26.35 9.20
N SER A 199 16.19 -25.44 10.15
CA SER A 199 15.27 -25.70 11.25
C SER A 199 13.80 -25.77 10.82
N ILE A 200 13.46 -25.31 9.61
CA ILE A 200 12.10 -25.26 9.09
C ILE A 200 11.73 -26.63 8.50
N GLU A 201 10.62 -27.20 8.99
CA GLU A 201 10.16 -28.52 8.57
C GLU A 201 9.96 -28.61 7.04
N GLY A 202 10.65 -29.56 6.42
CA GLY A 202 10.53 -29.85 4.99
C GLY A 202 11.30 -28.91 4.05
N TYR A 203 12.01 -27.90 4.58
CA TYR A 203 12.92 -27.12 3.76
C TYR A 203 14.07 -27.99 3.25
N LEU A 204 14.33 -27.94 1.95
CA LEU A 204 15.50 -28.53 1.32
C LEU A 204 16.29 -27.43 0.60
N PRO A 205 17.60 -27.31 0.86
CA PRO A 205 18.44 -26.35 0.18
C PRO A 205 18.46 -26.67 -1.32
N VAL A 206 18.01 -25.73 -2.14
CA VAL A 206 18.09 -25.83 -3.59
C VAL A 206 19.32 -25.05 -4.02
N SER A 207 20.38 -25.77 -4.40
CA SER A 207 21.56 -25.14 -4.96
C SER A 207 21.16 -24.47 -6.28
N GLU A 208 21.22 -23.13 -6.33
CA GLU A 208 21.15 -22.41 -7.61
C GLU A 208 22.24 -22.97 -8.53
N LYS A 209 21.84 -23.44 -9.72
CA LYS A 209 22.76 -23.76 -10.80
C LYS A 209 23.20 -22.49 -11.50
#